data_AF-A0A2N2IN13-F1
#
_entry.id   AF-A0A2N2IN13-F1
#
_cell.length_a   1.000
_cell.length_b   1.000
_cell.length_c   1.000
_cell.angle_alpha   90.00
_cell.angle_beta   90.00
_cell.angle_gamma   90.00
#
_symmetry.space_group_name_H-M   'P 1'
#
loop_
_entity.id
_entity.type
_entity.pdbx_description
1 polymer ?
#
loop_
_entity_poly.entity_id
_entity_poly.type
_entity_poly.pdbx_seq_one_letter_code
_entity_poly.pdbx_strand_id
1 'polypeptide(L)' 'LGGQVASGISRKVTHVVLGESPGSKLKQARELGLTVITEDEFLRLIGR' A
#
# COMPACT_ATOMS: atom_id res chain seq x y z
N LEU A 1 3.09 2.86 -16.77
CA LEU A 1 3.17 2.46 -15.35
C LEU A 1 3.98 1.18 -15.28
N GLY A 2 5.09 1.14 -14.52
CA GLY A 2 6.00 -0.02 -14.41
C GLY A 2 5.95 -0.73 -13.05
N GLY A 3 4.94 -0.42 -12.23
CA GLY A 3 4.75 -1.05 -10.93
C GLY A 3 4.18 -2.47 -11.05
N GLN A 4 4.59 -3.35 -10.13
CA GLN A 4 4.04 -4.69 -10.00
C GLN A 4 3.07 -4.74 -8.83
N VAL A 5 1.87 -5.27 -9.06
CA VAL A 5 0.91 -5.55 -7.98
C VAL A 5 1.32 -6.86 -7.30
N ALA A 6 1.59 -6.79 -6.01
CA ALA A 6 1.86 -7.97 -5.20
C ALA A 6 0.54 -8.59 -4.71
N SER A 7 0.43 -9.91 -4.71
CA SER A 7 -0.73 -10.65 -4.19
C SER A 7 -0.83 -10.65 -2.66
N GLY A 8 0.20 -10.19 -1.96
CA GLY A 8 0.25 -10.14 -0.50
C GLY A 8 1.23 -9.10 0.03
N ILE A 9 1.09 -8.79 1.32
CA ILE A 9 1.99 -7.88 2.05
C ILE A 9 3.27 -8.64 2.39
N SER A 10 4.40 -8.17 1.87
CA SER A 10 5.72 -8.73 2.13
C SER A 10 6.76 -7.61 2.26
N ARG A 11 7.94 -7.91 2.82
CA ARG A 11 9.05 -6.95 2.91
C ARG A 11 9.52 -6.37 1.57
N LYS A 12 9.15 -6.98 0.44
CA LYS A 12 9.47 -6.49 -0.91
C LYS A 12 8.51 -5.41 -1.39
N VAL A 13 7.36 -5.27 -0.74
CA VAL A 13 6.38 -4.24 -1.05
C VAL A 13 6.88 -2.92 -0.52
N THR A 14 6.87 -1.88 -1.36
CA THR A 14 7.33 -0.53 -0.97
C THR A 14 6.19 0.32 -0.43
N HIS A 15 5.00 0.21 -1.03
CA HIS A 15 3.81 1.00 -0.67
C HIS A 15 2.59 0.10 -0.57
N VAL A 16 1.76 0.37 0.44
CA VAL A 16 0.48 -0.30 0.66
C VAL A 16 -0.63 0.73 0.56
N VAL A 17 -1.52 0.57 -0.42
CA VAL A 17 -2.72 1.41 -0.56
C VAL A 17 -3.82 0.83 0.32
N LEU A 18 -4.36 1.64 1.24
CA LEU A 18 -5.45 1.26 2.13
C LEU A 18 -6.73 2.04 1.81
N GLY A 19 -7.84 1.31 1.75
CA GLY A 19 -9.20 1.88 1.69
C GLY A 19 -9.81 2.04 3.08
N GLU A 20 -11.11 2.35 3.12
CA GLU A 20 -11.86 2.73 4.33
C GLU A 20 -11.87 1.69 5.46
N SER A 21 -11.65 0.41 5.17
CA SER A 21 -11.62 -0.66 6.17
C SER A 21 -10.46 -1.63 5.94
N PRO A 22 -9.24 -1.27 6.37
CA PRO A 22 -8.03 -2.01 6.01
C PRO A 22 -7.73 -3.25 6.88
N GLY A 23 -8.49 -3.46 7.96
CA GLY A 23 -8.47 -4.68 8.77
C GLY A 23 -7.05 -5.20 9.09
N SER A 24 -6.82 -6.49 8.79
CA SER A 24 -5.54 -7.18 9.01
C SER A 24 -4.38 -6.66 8.16
N LYS A 25 -4.65 -6.01 7.02
CA LYS A 25 -3.62 -5.48 6.12
C LYS A 25 -2.92 -4.25 6.71
N LEU A 26 -3.64 -3.38 7.42
CA LEU A 26 -3.04 -2.24 8.14
C LEU A 26 -2.06 -2.71 9.20
N LYS A 27 -2.46 -3.73 9.97
CA LYS A 27 -1.63 -4.28 11.04
C LYS A 27 -0.34 -4.89 10.46
N GLN A 28 -0.45 -5.71 9.43
CA GLN A 28 0.72 -6.31 8.76
C GLN A 28 1.63 -5.25 8.13
N ALA A 29 1.07 -4.21 7.50
CA ALA A 29 1.87 -3.13 6.93
C ALA A 29 2.67 -2.38 8.01
N ARG A 30 2.05 -2.09 9.17
CA ARG A 30 2.72 -1.46 10.31
C ARG A 30 3.80 -2.35 10.93
N GLU A 31 3.52 -3.64 11.11
CA GLU A 31 4.50 -4.61 11.66
C GLU A 31 5.75 -4.73 10.78
N LEU A 32 5.58 -4.62 9.46
CA LEU A 32 6.68 -4.66 8.50
C LEU A 32 7.35 -3.30 8.26
N GLY A 33 6.83 -2.21 8.86
CA GLY A 33 7.34 -0.85 8.67
C GLY A 33 7.14 -0.31 7.24
N LEU A 34 6.10 -0.78 6.54
CA LEU A 34 5.80 -0.36 5.17
C LEU A 34 5.07 0.97 5.14
N THR A 35 5.35 1.77 4.10
CA THR A 35 4.64 3.02 3.86
C THR A 35 3.20 2.73 3.45
N VAL A 36 2.27 3.25 4.24
CA VAL A 36 0.84 3.14 4.01
C VAL A 36 0.36 4.45 3.39
N ILE A 37 -0.35 4.36 2.28
CA ILE A 37 -0.93 5.50 1.56
C ILE A 37 -2.43 5.28 1.31
N THR A 38 -3.17 6.35 1.09
CA THR A 38 -4.58 6.29 0.66
C THR A 38 -4.71 6.18 -0.86
N GLU A 39 -5.91 5.90 -1.35
CA GLU A 39 -6.19 5.90 -2.79
C GLU A 39 -5.91 7.27 -3.43
N ASP A 40 -6.32 8.36 -2.78
CA ASP A 40 -6.03 9.72 -3.25
C ASP A 40 -4.53 10.01 -3.33
N GLU A 41 -3.75 9.55 -2.36
CA GLU A 41 -2.29 9.69 -2.37
C GLU A 41 -1.66 8.86 -3.49
N PHE A 42 -2.19 7.66 -3.73
CA PHE A 42 -1.76 6.83 -4.84
C PHE A 42 -2.04 7.48 -6.19
N LEU A 43 -3.24 8.06 -6.37
CA LEU A 43 -3.61 8.80 -7.58
C LEU A 43 -2.68 10.00 -7.81
N ARG A 44 -2.41 10.78 -6.76
CA ARG A 44 -1.42 11.87 -6.80
C ARG A 44 -0.01 11.39 -7.20
N LEU A 45 0.44 10.25 -6.67
CA LEU A 45 1.73 9.65 -6.98
C LEU A 45 1.88 9.26 -8.46
N ILE A 46 0.78 8.81 -9.09
CA ILE A 46 0.78 8.44 -10.51
C ILE A 46 0.39 9.62 -11.43
N GLY A 47 0.17 10.82 -10.87
CA GLY A 47 -0.15 12.04 -11.62
C GLY A 47 -1.58 12.08 -12.17
N ARG A 48 -2.54 11.53 -11.43
CA ARG A 48 -3.96 11.49 -11.79
C ARG A 48 -4.83 12.13 -10.71
#